data_AF-A0A9J6GBR9-F1
#
_entry.id   AF-A0A9J6GBR9-F1
#
_cell.length_a   1.000
_cell.length_b   1.000
_cell.length_c   1.000
_cell.angle_alpha   90.00
_cell.angle_beta   90.00
_cell.angle_gamma   90.00
#
_symmetry.space_group_name_H-M   'P 1'
#
loop_
_entity.id
_entity.type
_entity.pdbx_description
1 polymer ?
#
loop_
_entity_poly.entity_id
_entity_poly.type
_entity_poly.pdbx_seq_one_letter_code
_entity_poly.pdbx_strand_id
1 'polypeptide(L)'
;MALKYDRAWLDPALIRPGRVDVREYVGPASDHQLAALFRRFYPGAPESTAGAFVEAARRHMDGPLSMALVQGYFLFHKDDPDAAVRDIAQMAKL
;
A
#
# COMPACT_ATOMS: atom_id res chain seq x y z
N MET A 1 15.04 -11.18 -16.16
CA MET A 1 13.94 -10.36 -15.60
C MET A 1 12.57 -10.87 -16.08
N ALA A 2 12.28 -12.17 -15.96
CA ALA A 2 11.14 -12.79 -16.67
C ALA A 2 10.35 -13.83 -15.86
N LEU A 3 10.47 -13.89 -14.53
CA LEU A 3 9.93 -15.02 -13.75
C LEU A 3 8.91 -14.66 -12.65
N LYS A 4 8.42 -13.42 -12.57
CA LYS A 4 7.42 -13.02 -11.54
C LYS A 4 6.01 -12.73 -12.07
N TYR A 5 5.81 -12.73 -13.39
CA TYR A 5 4.54 -12.31 -14.02
C TYR A 5 3.94 -13.35 -14.97
N ASP A 6 4.51 -14.56 -15.00
CA ASP A 6 3.88 -15.66 -15.71
C ASP A 6 2.66 -16.12 -14.91
N ARG A 7 1.51 -15.49 -15.18
CA ARG A 7 0.20 -15.91 -14.69
C ARG A 7 -0.09 -17.23 -15.38
N ALA A 8 0.46 -18.33 -14.86
CA ALA A 8 0.34 -19.69 -15.40
C ALA A 8 -1.12 -20.18 -15.59
N TRP A 9 -2.09 -19.39 -15.11
CA TRP A 9 -3.53 -19.61 -15.18
C TRP A 9 -4.19 -18.95 -16.41
N LEU A 10 -3.50 -18.08 -17.14
CA LEU A 10 -4.03 -17.42 -18.34
C LEU A 10 -3.40 -18.02 -19.60
N ASP A 11 -4.24 -18.49 -20.52
CA ASP A 11 -3.80 -18.93 -21.84
C ASP A 11 -3.05 -17.78 -22.55
N PRO A 12 -1.80 -18.00 -23.04
CA PRO A 12 -1.04 -16.99 -23.77
C PRO A 12 -1.79 -16.34 -24.92
N ALA A 13 -2.71 -17.06 -25.58
CA ALA A 13 -3.54 -16.55 -26.65
C ALA A 13 -4.53 -15.47 -26.19
N LEU A 14 -4.92 -15.43 -24.91
CA LEU A 14 -5.79 -14.39 -24.34
C LEU A 14 -5.07 -13.06 -24.15
N ILE A 15 -3.76 -13.11 -23.92
CA ILE A 15 -2.95 -11.97 -23.47
C ILE A 15 -1.94 -11.49 -24.53
N ARG A 16 -2.00 -12.01 -25.76
CA ARG A 16 -1.11 -11.62 -26.87
C ARG A 16 -1.41 -10.19 -27.41
N PRO A 17 -0.46 -9.56 -28.11
CA PRO A 17 -0.69 -8.30 -28.82
C PRO A 17 -1.88 -8.38 -29.78
N GLY A 18 -2.64 -7.29 -29.86
CA GLY A 18 -3.94 -7.18 -30.52
C GLY A 18 -5.13 -7.61 -29.65
N ARG A 19 -4.89 -8.15 -28.44
CA ARG A 19 -5.91 -8.41 -27.40
C ARG A 19 -5.58 -7.67 -26.11
N VAL A 20 -4.36 -7.85 -25.61
CA VAL A 20 -3.83 -7.12 -24.44
C VAL A 20 -2.51 -6.50 -24.85
N ASP A 21 -2.54 -5.21 -25.13
CA ASP A 21 -1.38 -4.48 -25.66
C ASP A 21 -0.49 -3.89 -24.57
N VAL A 22 -1.04 -3.65 -23.38
CA VAL A 22 -0.30 -3.14 -22.21
C VAL A 22 -0.61 -4.03 -21.00
N ARG A 23 0.44 -4.34 -20.23
CA ARG A 23 0.34 -5.10 -18.99
C ARG A 23 1.10 -4.38 -17.90
N GLU A 24 0.39 -4.04 -16.84
CA GLU A 24 0.97 -3.39 -15.67
C GLU A 24 0.80 -4.25 -14.44
N TYR A 25 1.81 -4.22 -13.56
CA TYR A 25 1.75 -4.86 -12.27
C TYR A 25 1.37 -3.85 -11.20
N VAL A 26 0.24 -4.10 -10.53
CA VAL A 26 -0.17 -3.36 -9.34
C VAL A 26 0.17 -4.22 -8.12
N GLY A 27 1.27 -3.87 -7.46
CA GLY A 27 1.83 -4.62 -6.35
C GLY A 27 1.49 -4.06 -4.96
N PRO A 28 2.20 -4.55 -3.93
CA PRO A 28 2.16 -3.98 -2.58
C PRO A 28 2.50 -2.49 -2.58
N ALA A 29 2.01 -1.79 -1.56
CA ALA A 29 2.22 -0.37 -1.37
C ALA A 29 3.71 -0.05 -1.22
N SER A 30 4.21 0.85 -2.07
CA SER A 30 5.51 1.47 -1.92
C SER A 30 5.49 2.53 -0.82
N ASP A 31 6.66 2.91 -0.30
CA ASP A 31 6.78 3.96 0.72
C ASP A 31 6.19 5.29 0.25
N HIS A 32 6.39 5.61 -1.03
CA HIS A 32 5.77 6.77 -1.67
C HIS A 32 4.24 6.68 -1.64
N GLN A 33 3.66 5.51 -1.96
CA GLN A 33 2.21 5.32 -1.93
C GLN A 33 1.65 5.38 -0.51
N LEU A 34 2.37 4.84 0.48
CA LEU A 34 2.00 4.92 1.89
C LEU A 34 1.95 6.38 2.36
N ALA A 35 3.01 7.16 2.11
CA ALA A 35 3.06 8.58 2.45
C ALA A 35 2.00 9.40 1.69
N ALA A 36 1.80 9.11 0.39
CA ALA A 36 0.78 9.78 -0.40
C ALA A 36 -0.64 9.49 0.11
N LEU A 37 -0.94 8.25 0.49
CA LEU A 37 -2.22 7.87 1.07
C LEU A 37 -2.41 8.56 2.42
N PHE A 38 -1.39 8.58 3.29
CA PHE A 38 -1.44 9.26 4.58
C PHE A 38 -1.77 10.74 4.41
N ARG A 39 -1.05 11.47 3.55
CA ARG A 39 -1.30 12.90 3.28
C ARG A 39 -2.70 13.17 2.74
N ARG A 40 -3.21 12.27 1.90
CA ARG A 40 -4.57 12.38 1.35
C ARG A 40 -5.63 12.14 2.42
N PHE A 41 -5.37 11.25 3.37
CA PHE A 41 -6.29 10.91 4.45
C PHE A 41 -6.27 11.98 5.57
N TYR A 42 -5.10 12.60 5.83
CA TYR A 42 -4.90 13.61 6.85
C TYR A 42 -4.28 14.91 6.27
N PRO A 43 -5.05 15.73 5.52
CA PRO A 43 -4.53 16.87 4.76
C PRO A 43 -3.95 18.02 5.61
N GLY A 44 -4.24 18.05 6.91
CA GLY A 44 -3.71 19.05 7.86
C GLY A 44 -2.52 18.55 8.69
N ALA A 45 -2.12 17.29 8.55
CA ALA A 45 -1.01 16.74 9.32
C ALA A 45 0.34 17.31 8.82
N PRO A 46 1.30 17.57 9.72
CA PRO A 46 2.66 17.94 9.32
C PRO A 46 3.29 16.88 8.40
N GLU A 47 4.08 17.31 7.41
CA GLU A 47 4.73 16.40 6.44
C GLU A 47 5.62 15.35 7.13
N SER A 48 6.24 15.71 8.26
CA SER A 48 7.04 14.80 9.08
C SER A 48 6.24 13.59 9.60
N THR A 49 4.93 13.74 9.81
CA THR A 49 4.05 12.69 10.32
C THR A 49 3.84 11.58 9.31
N ALA A 50 3.76 11.93 8.01
CA ALA A 50 3.67 10.94 6.94
C ALA A 50 4.95 10.09 6.87
N GLY A 51 6.13 10.71 7.02
CA GLY A 51 7.39 9.99 7.13
C GLY A 51 7.44 9.08 8.35
N ALA A 52 7.01 9.58 9.51
CA ALA A 52 6.93 8.79 10.74
C ALA A 52 6.00 7.57 10.61
N PHE A 53 4.86 7.73 9.92
CA PHE A 53 3.95 6.64 9.61
C PHE A 53 4.62 5.56 8.76
N VAL A 54 5.31 5.95 7.67
CA VAL A 54 5.99 4.99 6.79
C VAL A 54 7.05 4.20 7.56
N GLU A 55 7.90 4.90 8.31
CA GLU A 55 8.93 4.26 9.15
C GLU A 55 8.31 3.31 10.18
N ALA A 56 7.24 3.73 10.86
CA ALA A 56 6.53 2.91 11.81
C ALA A 56 5.93 1.66 11.14
N ALA A 57 5.28 1.81 10.00
CA ALA A 57 4.66 0.71 9.26
C ALA A 57 5.70 -0.32 8.81
N ARG A 58 6.84 0.12 8.28
CA ARG A 58 7.93 -0.78 7.85
C ARG A 58 8.63 -1.48 8.99
N ARG A 59 8.68 -0.86 10.16
CA ARG A 59 9.28 -1.47 11.35
C ARG A 59 8.39 -2.53 12.01
N HIS A 60 7.07 -2.33 11.99
CA HIS A 60 6.14 -3.17 12.76
C HIS A 60 5.39 -4.22 11.92
N MET A 61 5.42 -4.11 10.60
CA MET A 61 4.68 -5.01 9.73
C MET A 61 5.62 -5.96 9.01
N ASP A 62 5.46 -7.25 9.26
CA ASP A 62 6.19 -8.29 8.56
C ASP A 62 5.57 -8.51 7.17
N GLY A 63 6.27 -8.05 6.13
CA GLY A 63 5.95 -8.35 4.74
C GLY A 63 5.21 -7.25 3.97
N PRO A 64 4.70 -7.58 2.77
CA PRO A 64 4.13 -6.60 1.86
C PRO A 64 2.79 -6.05 2.36
N LEU A 65 2.69 -4.73 2.44
CA LEU A 65 1.45 -4.03 2.78
C LEU A 65 0.58 -3.82 1.54
N SER A 66 -0.72 -4.11 1.63
CA SER A 66 -1.68 -3.72 0.59
C SER A 66 -2.21 -2.31 0.87
N MET A 67 -2.57 -1.57 -0.19
CA MET A 67 -3.21 -0.25 -0.04
C MET A 67 -4.54 -0.35 0.71
N ALA A 68 -5.28 -1.45 0.54
CA ALA A 68 -6.56 -1.68 1.19
C ALA A 68 -6.42 -1.85 2.72
N LEU A 69 -5.42 -2.60 3.17
CA LEU A 69 -5.12 -2.77 4.60
C LEU A 69 -4.85 -1.42 5.27
N VAL A 70 -3.97 -0.62 4.67
CA VAL A 70 -3.56 0.69 5.20
C VAL A 70 -4.73 1.66 5.22
N GLN A 71 -5.53 1.69 4.15
CA GLN A 71 -6.73 2.51 4.11
C GLN A 71 -7.76 2.07 5.17
N GLY A 72 -7.95 0.76 5.35
CA GLY A 72 -8.83 0.21 6.39
C GLY A 72 -8.38 0.60 7.78
N TYR A 73 -7.07 0.54 8.05
CA TYR A 73 -6.47 0.99 9.29
C TYR A 73 -6.77 2.47 9.59
N PHE A 74 -6.62 3.35 8.59
CA PHE A 74 -6.92 4.77 8.77
C PHE A 74 -8.39 5.06 9.12
N LEU A 75 -9.33 4.18 8.77
CA LEU A 75 -10.74 4.33 9.18
C LEU A 75 -10.95 4.21 10.69
N PHE A 76 -10.02 3.61 11.44
CA PHE A 76 -10.07 3.56 12.91
C PHE A 76 -9.43 4.78 13.59
N HIS A 77 -8.68 5.58 12.84
CA HIS A 77 -7.95 6.75 13.32
C HIS A 77 -8.31 8.03 12.54
N LYS A 78 -9.56 8.14 12.07
CA LYS A 78 -9.99 9.12 11.04
C LYS A 78 -9.57 10.56 11.27
N ASP A 79 -9.58 11.01 12.51
CA ASP A 79 -9.36 12.40 12.89
C ASP A 79 -8.07 12.59 13.71
N ASP A 80 -7.26 11.53 13.86
CA ASP A 80 -6.04 11.54 14.68
C ASP A 80 -4.85 10.92 13.93
N PRO A 81 -4.12 11.71 13.12
CA PRO A 81 -2.93 11.24 12.39
C PRO A 81 -1.82 10.76 13.33
N ASP A 82 -1.71 11.32 14.53
CA ASP A 82 -0.68 10.93 15.50
C ASP A 82 -1.00 9.57 16.12
N ALA A 83 -2.28 9.29 16.39
CA ALA A 83 -2.72 7.96 16.80
C ALA A 83 -2.44 6.92 15.71
N ALA A 84 -2.64 7.27 14.44
CA ALA A 84 -2.32 6.37 13.33
C ALA A 84 -0.81 5.99 13.26
N VAL A 85 0.08 6.79 13.86
CA VAL A 85 1.50 6.44 13.98
C VAL A 85 1.78 5.67 15.27
N ARG A 86 1.25 6.13 16.41
CA ARG A 86 1.47 5.48 17.72
C ARG A 86 0.93 4.06 17.76
N ASP A 87 -0.25 3.84 17.17
CA ASP A 87 -1.01 2.61 17.29
C ASP A 87 -0.78 1.65 16.12
N ILE A 88 0.35 1.80 15.40
CA ILE A 88 0.64 1.06 14.16
C ILE A 88 0.54 -0.46 14.31
N ALA A 89 0.84 -1.00 15.50
CA ALA A 89 0.74 -2.43 15.80
C ALA A 89 -0.70 -2.98 15.71
N GLN A 90 -1.72 -2.12 15.79
CA GLN A 90 -3.11 -2.53 15.58
C GLN A 90 -3.37 -2.92 14.13
N MET A 91 -2.62 -2.37 13.16
CA MET A 91 -2.75 -2.71 11.74
C MET A 91 -2.44 -4.18 11.45
N ALA A 92 -1.60 -4.84 12.26
CA ALA A 92 -1.30 -6.28 12.14
C ALA A 92 -2.46 -7.20 12.55
N LYS A 93 -3.52 -6.66 13.16
CA LYS A 93 -4.70 -7.41 13.60
C LYS A 93 -5.87 -7.33 12.62
N LEU A 94 -5.69 -6.61 11.52
CA LEU A 94 -6.67 -6.43 10.44
C LEU A 94 -6.38 -7.41 9.29
#